data_AF-A0A1A8GVE1-F1
#
_entry.id   AF-A0A1A8GVE1-F1
#
_cell.length_a   1.000
_cell.length_b   1.000
_cell.length_c   1.000
_cell.angle_alpha   90.00
_cell.angle_beta   90.00
_cell.angle_gamma   90.00
#
_symmetry.space_group_name_H-M   'P 1'
#
loop_
_entity.id
_entity.type
_entity.pdbx_description
1 polymer ?
#
loop_
_entity_poly.entity_id
_entity_poly.type
_entity_poly.pdbx_seq_one_letter_code
_entity_poly.pdbx_strand_id
1 'polypeptide(L)' 'NPNIGRILYRTSSSAYGSFPPTPESSPHSYHPKSHRFTKEQSRGGMYRDTSLNTALDRNRVHDCPSLHYTL' A
#
# COMPACT_ATOMS: atom_id res chain seq x y z
N ASN A 1 5.96 3.14 -40.16
CA ASN A 1 6.48 1.84 -40.64
C ASN A 1 5.44 0.77 -40.29
N PRO A 2 4.53 0.39 -41.19
CA PRO A 2 3.56 -0.66 -40.88
C PRO A 2 4.35 -1.97 -40.70
N ASN A 3 4.08 -2.70 -39.62
CA ASN A 3 4.63 -4.03 -39.38
C ASN A 3 4.10 -5.00 -40.46
N ILE A 4 4.69 -4.97 -41.65
CA ILE A 4 4.46 -5.97 -42.70
C ILE A 4 5.27 -7.21 -42.30
N GLY A 5 4.86 -7.82 -41.18
CA GLY A 5 5.26 -9.18 -40.85
C GLY A 5 4.91 -10.07 -42.04
N ARG A 6 5.83 -10.96 -42.41
CA ARG A 6 5.74 -11.87 -43.55
C ARG A 6 4.32 -12.44 -43.67
N ILE A 7 3.57 -12.01 -44.70
CA ILE A 7 2.13 -12.30 -44.87
C ILE A 7 1.85 -13.81 -44.77
N LEU A 8 2.78 -14.63 -45.22
CA LEU A 8 2.72 -16.09 -45.23
C LEU A 8 2.82 -16.74 -43.83
N TYR A 9 3.24 -16.01 -42.79
CA TYR A 9 3.48 -16.53 -41.43
C TYR A 9 2.73 -15.71 -40.37
N ARG A 10 1.65 -15.05 -40.79
CA ARG A 10 0.84 -14.22 -39.91
C ARG A 10 0.01 -15.11 -38.98
N THR A 11 0.29 -15.05 -37.68
CA THR A 11 -0.52 -15.70 -36.63
C THR A 11 -1.65 -14.78 -36.16
N SER A 12 -2.66 -15.30 -35.48
CA SER A 12 -3.73 -14.49 -34.86
C SER A 12 -3.18 -13.49 -33.83
N SER A 13 -2.14 -13.88 -33.08
CA SER A 13 -1.48 -13.01 -32.10
C SER A 13 -0.82 -11.78 -32.73
N SER A 14 -0.37 -11.85 -33.99
CA SER A 14 0.23 -10.73 -34.71
C SER A 14 -0.74 -9.57 -35.00
N ALA A 15 -2.05 -9.77 -34.80
CA ALA A 15 -3.05 -8.72 -34.92
C ALA A 15 -3.09 -7.79 -33.68
N TYR A 16 -2.58 -8.24 -32.53
CA TYR A 16 -2.54 -7.39 -31.34
C TYR A 16 -1.55 -6.23 -31.53
N GLY A 17 -1.98 -5.00 -31.24
CA GLY A 17 -1.16 -3.80 -31.43
C GLY A 17 -0.90 -3.40 -32.89
N SER A 18 -1.62 -3.99 -33.86
CA SER A 18 -1.44 -3.66 -35.29
C SER A 18 -1.97 -2.28 -35.67
N PHE A 19 -2.87 -1.71 -34.86
CA PHE A 19 -3.45 -0.39 -35.08
C PHE A 19 -2.90 0.62 -34.06
N PRO A 20 -2.64 1.87 -34.47
CA PRO A 20 -2.26 2.92 -33.54
C PRO A 20 -3.45 3.27 -32.62
N PRO A 21 -3.18 3.73 -31.37
CA PRO A 21 -4.24 4.24 -30.52
C PRO A 21 -4.87 5.50 -31.13
N THR A 22 -6.19 5.64 -31.02
CA THR A 22 -6.91 6.85 -31.44
C THR A 22 -7.51 7.56 -30.22
N PRO A 23 -7.80 8.87 -30.27
CA PRO A 23 -8.42 9.59 -29.15
C PRO A 23 -9.72 8.94 -28.66
N GLU A 24 -10.52 8.39 -29.57
CA GLU A 24 -11.79 7.72 -29.31
C GLU A 24 -11.60 6.38 -28.56
N SER A 25 -10.41 5.78 -28.66
CA SER A 25 -10.05 4.57 -27.92
C SER A 25 -9.65 4.84 -26.46
N SER A 26 -9.42 6.12 -26.10
CA SER A 26 -9.05 6.52 -24.74
C SER A 26 -10.28 6.79 -23.88
N PRO A 27 -10.25 6.49 -22.57
CA PRO A 27 -11.32 6.87 -21.67
C PRO A 27 -11.37 8.40 -21.49
N HIS A 28 -12.57 8.97 -21.34
CA HIS A 28 -12.75 10.41 -21.07
C HIS A 28 -12.17 10.86 -19.73
N SER A 29 -12.08 9.95 -18.76
CA SER A 29 -11.47 10.22 -17.47
C SER A 29 -10.78 8.98 -16.94
N TYR A 30 -9.65 9.17 -16.26
CA TYR A 30 -8.88 8.11 -15.64
C TYR A 30 -8.53 8.51 -14.21
N HIS A 31 -8.94 7.69 -13.25
CA HIS A 31 -8.74 7.94 -11.82
C HIS A 31 -7.83 6.85 -11.24
N PRO A 32 -6.50 6.94 -11.46
CA PRO A 32 -5.58 5.94 -10.96
C PRO A 32 -5.57 5.94 -9.43
N LYS A 33 -5.48 4.74 -8.84
CA LYS A 33 -5.26 4.61 -7.40
C LYS A 33 -3.81 5.00 -7.08
N SER A 34 -3.64 5.94 -6.15
CA SER A 34 -2.33 6.27 -5.60
C SER A 34 -1.97 5.30 -4.50
N HIS A 35 -0.89 4.56 -4.68
CA HIS A 35 -0.28 3.72 -3.64
C HIS A 35 0.90 4.41 -2.94
N ARG A 36 1.07 5.74 -3.10
CA ARG A 36 2.22 6.47 -2.56
C ARG A 36 2.31 6.36 -1.03
N PHE A 37 1.20 6.57 -0.33
CA PHE A 37 1.15 6.46 1.13
C PHE A 37 1.54 5.06 1.61
N THR A 38 0.88 4.02 1.10
CA THR A 38 1.14 2.62 1.47
C THR A 38 2.57 2.20 1.13
N LYS A 39 3.11 2.64 -0.01
CA LYS A 39 4.50 2.37 -0.39
C LYS A 39 5.46 2.94 0.64
N GLU A 40 5.29 4.19 1.04
CA GLU A 40 6.15 4.81 2.06
C GLU A 40 5.98 4.14 3.43
N GLN A 41 4.75 3.81 3.85
CA GLN A 41 4.51 3.09 5.10
C GLN A 41 5.14 1.68 5.10
N SER A 42 5.08 0.96 3.98
CA SER A 42 5.59 -0.40 3.86
C SER A 42 7.11 -0.50 4.03
N ARG A 43 7.86 0.59 3.78
CA ARG A 43 9.32 0.63 4.01
C ARG A 43 9.70 0.39 5.47
N GLY A 44 8.82 0.76 6.41
CA GLY A 44 9.04 0.57 7.84
C GLY A 44 8.81 -0.86 8.34
N GLY A 45 8.36 -1.78 7.47
CA GLY A 45 8.06 -3.15 7.85
C GLY A 45 6.80 -3.29 8.71
N MET A 46 6.65 -4.45 9.35
CA MET A 46 5.52 -4.74 10.22
C MET A 46 5.68 -4.01 11.56
N TYR A 47 4.60 -3.38 12.03
CA TYR A 47 4.56 -2.78 13.36
C TYR A 47 4.90 -3.82 14.43
N ARG A 48 5.73 -3.43 15.40
CA ARG A 48 6.06 -4.23 16.58
C ARG A 48 5.82 -3.38 17.82
N ASP A 49 4.98 -3.87 18.71
CA ASP A 49 4.88 -3.29 20.04
C ASP A 49 6.03 -3.82 20.89
N THR A 50 6.90 -2.91 21.33
CA THR A 50 8.00 -3.18 22.26
C THR A 50 7.88 -2.34 23.53
N SER A 51 6.70 -1.80 23.80
CA SER A 51 6.45 -0.96 24.97
C SER A 51 6.10 -1.80 26.21
N LEU A 52 6.30 -1.23 27.39
CA LEU A 52 5.86 -1.83 28.66
C LEU A 52 4.53 -1.21 29.07
N ASN A 53 3.66 -2.03 29.65
CA ASN A 53 2.44 -1.55 30.30
C ASN A 53 2.83 -0.82 31.61
N THR A 54 2.76 0.51 31.59
CA THR A 54 3.03 1.37 32.76
C THR A 54 1.76 1.99 33.34
N ALA A 55 0.59 1.56 32.87
CA ALA A 55 -0.68 2.02 33.40
C ALA A 55 -0.76 1.70 34.90
N LEU A 56 -1.02 2.72 35.71
CA LEU A 56 -1.33 2.51 37.12
C LEU A 56 -2.62 1.70 37.23
N ASP A 57 -2.61 0.73 38.14
CA ASP A 57 -3.84 0.04 38.53
C ASP A 57 -4.85 1.07 39.05
N ARG A 58 -5.98 1.18 38.36
CA ARG A 58 -7.05 2.14 38.70
C ARG A 58 -8.01 1.59 39.72
N ASN A 59 -7.70 0.44 40.35
CA ASN A 59 -8.51 -0.04 41.44
C ASN A 59 -8.61 1.09 42.48
N ARG A 60 -9.84 1.55 42.75
CA ARG A 60 -10.13 2.67 43.66
C ARG A 60 -9.74 2.37 45.12
N VAL A 61 -9.17 1.21 45.39
CA VAL A 61 -8.79 0.69 46.70
C VAL A 61 -7.31 0.35 46.68
N HIS A 62 -6.47 1.38 46.61
CA HIS A 62 -5.11 1.34 47.15
C HIS A 62 -4.98 2.55 48.04
N ASP A 63 -5.62 2.48 49.21
CA ASP A 63 -5.20 3.26 50.34
C ASP A 63 -3.80 2.72 50.70
N CYS A 64 -2.75 3.40 50.24
CA CYS A 64 -1.46 3.36 50.90
C CYS A 64 -1.48 4.50 51.92
N PRO A 65 -2.00 4.31 53.15
CA PRO A 65 -1.69 5.25 54.20
C PRO A 65 -0.21 5.07 54.48
N SER A 66 0.55 6.08 54.06
CA SER A 66 1.84 6.42 54.60
C SER A 66 2.99 5.43 54.34
N LEU A 67 3.67 5.67 53.21
CA LEU A 67 5.04 5.24 52.98
C LEU A 67 5.95 5.99 53.98
N HIS A 68 5.96 5.54 55.24
CA HIS A 68 6.87 6.06 56.26
C HIS A 68 8.26 5.52 55.96
N TYR A 69 9.06 6.29 55.24
CA TYR A 69 10.49 6.04 55.13
C TYR A 69 11.11 6.29 56.51
N THR A 70 11.46 5.23 57.23
CA THR A 70 12.19 5.34 58.50
C THR A 70 13.65 5.01 58.21
N LEU A 71 14.56 5.92 58.62
CA LEU A 71 16.01 5.77 58.57
C LEU A 71 16.52 4.80 59.65
#